data_AF-A0A6C0BZ11-F1
#
_entry.id   AF-A0A6C0BZ11-F1
#
_cell.length_a   1.000
_cell.length_b   1.000
_cell.length_c   1.000
_cell.angle_alpha   90.00
_cell.angle_beta   90.00
_cell.angle_gamma   90.00
#
_symmetry.space_group_name_H-M   'P 1'
#
loop_
_entity.id
_entity.type
_entity.pdbx_description
1 polymer ?
#
loop_
_entity_poly.entity_id
_entity_poly.type
_entity_poly.pdbx_seq_one_letter_code
_entity_poly.pdbx_strand_id
1 'polypeptide(L)'
;MTDFTFMKTGHDNLISDEITEEQQNMISIIIGFTENAMKTAAKYTIHAGRNVVLPEDIQRGLMLEMFIFNKRENIVEQLEDIRQEIFEDSSDDEEIIMEDPEVIPEFCESSCNCVMCNTMNNIRNAWQNFTPTSRLEILLKDYINRMNPPEN
;
A
#
# COMPACT_ATOMS: atom_id res chain seq x y z
N MET A 1 -19.39 -24.57 47.80
CA MET A 1 -18.52 -23.37 47.75
C MET A 1 -18.56 -22.87 46.33
N THR A 2 -19.32 -21.81 46.08
CA THR A 2 -19.43 -21.18 44.77
C THR A 2 -18.16 -20.38 44.49
N ASP A 3 -17.55 -20.66 43.35
CA ASP A 3 -16.33 -20.04 42.89
C ASP A 3 -16.63 -18.64 42.35
N PHE A 4 -16.06 -17.63 43.00
CA PHE A 4 -16.20 -16.22 42.64
C PHE A 4 -15.05 -15.73 41.74
N THR A 5 -14.39 -16.61 40.98
CA THR A 5 -13.30 -16.25 40.04
C THR A 5 -13.71 -15.22 38.98
N PHE A 6 -15.00 -15.11 38.64
CA PHE A 6 -15.55 -14.05 37.78
C PHE A 6 -15.51 -12.65 38.44
N MET A 7 -15.48 -12.56 39.77
CA MET A 7 -15.42 -11.30 40.51
C MET A 7 -13.98 -10.82 40.75
N LYS A 8 -13.01 -11.27 39.94
CA LYS A 8 -11.74 -10.56 39.76
C LYS A 8 -12.01 -9.21 39.07
N THR A 9 -12.57 -8.27 39.83
CA THR A 9 -12.39 -6.85 39.59
C THR A 9 -10.94 -6.53 39.93
N GLY A 10 -10.08 -6.50 38.91
CA GLY A 10 -8.69 -6.09 39.05
C GLY A 10 -7.79 -6.60 37.93
N HIS A 11 -7.23 -5.65 37.18
CA HIS A 11 -6.09 -5.77 36.25
C HIS A 11 -6.39 -6.23 34.80
N ASP A 12 -6.82 -5.28 33.97
CA ASP A 12 -5.89 -4.68 33.00
C ASP A 12 -6.14 -3.17 32.93
N ASN A 13 -5.24 -2.40 33.52
CA ASN A 13 -5.28 -0.93 33.57
C ASN A 13 -3.98 -0.34 32.95
N LEU A 14 -3.26 -1.09 32.11
CA LEU A 14 -1.91 -0.70 31.63
C LEU A 14 -1.55 -1.16 30.20
N ILE A 15 -2.52 -1.50 29.36
CA ILE A 15 -2.32 -1.41 27.91
C ILE A 15 -3.40 -0.45 27.46
N SER A 16 -3.05 0.83 27.29
CA SER A 16 -3.92 1.68 26.52
C SER A 16 -4.05 1.04 25.14
N ASP A 17 -5.27 0.86 24.63
CA ASP A 17 -5.53 0.54 23.22
C ASP A 17 -5.10 1.71 22.28
N GLU A 18 -4.34 2.66 22.80
CA GLU A 18 -3.81 3.80 22.07
C GLU A 18 -2.64 3.33 21.21
N ILE A 19 -2.76 3.59 19.91
CA ILE A 19 -1.69 3.36 18.94
C ILE A 19 -0.48 4.20 19.39
N THR A 20 0.61 3.52 19.73
CA THR A 20 1.88 4.17 20.12
C THR A 20 2.45 4.99 18.97
N GLU A 21 3.27 6.00 19.28
CA GLU A 21 3.95 6.82 18.26
C GLU A 21 4.77 5.96 17.27
N GLU A 22 5.44 4.91 17.75
CA GLU A 22 6.15 3.96 16.90
C GLU A 22 5.20 3.24 15.91
N GLN A 23 4.01 2.86 16.37
CA GLN A 23 2.99 2.26 15.52
C GLN A 23 2.42 3.26 14.51
N GLN A 24 2.18 4.52 14.91
CA GLN A 24 1.75 5.59 14.01
C GLN A 24 2.78 5.81 12.89
N ASN A 25 4.07 5.83 13.23
CA ASN A 25 5.14 5.97 12.25
C ASN A 25 5.19 4.79 11.27
N MET A 26 5.04 3.55 11.75
CA MET A 26 4.98 2.38 10.88
C MET A 26 3.74 2.42 9.95
N ILE A 27 2.58 2.80 10.48
CA ILE A 27 1.35 2.94 9.69
C ILE A 27 1.53 3.99 8.60
N SER A 28 2.09 5.15 8.93
CA SER A 28 2.35 6.24 7.98
C SER A 28 3.30 5.79 6.87
N ILE A 29 4.36 5.04 7.20
CA ILE A 29 5.28 4.45 6.21
C ILE A 29 4.55 3.51 5.24
N ILE A 30 3.71 2.61 5.77
CA ILE A 30 2.96 1.65 4.94
C ILE A 30 1.97 2.39 4.03
N ILE A 31 1.31 3.42 4.55
CA ILE A 31 0.34 4.22 3.79
C ILE A 31 1.05 5.03 2.72
N GLY A 32 2.13 5.75 3.05
CA GLY A 32 2.90 6.51 2.05
C GLY A 32 3.49 5.62 0.97
N PHE A 33 3.96 4.42 1.33
CA PHE A 33 4.39 3.41 0.37
C PHE A 33 3.23 3.01 -0.58
N THR A 34 2.08 2.69 -0.01
CA THR A 34 0.92 2.22 -0.77
C THR A 34 0.33 3.33 -1.64
N GLU A 35 0.21 4.55 -1.12
CA GLU A 35 -0.30 5.72 -1.81
C GLU A 35 0.56 6.05 -3.04
N ASN A 36 1.89 6.04 -2.90
CA ASN A 36 2.82 6.27 -4.01
C ASN A 36 2.72 5.18 -5.09
N ALA A 37 2.59 3.92 -4.67
CA ALA A 37 2.34 2.80 -5.57
C ALA A 37 1.01 2.95 -6.32
N MET A 38 -0.07 3.33 -5.63
CA MET A 38 -1.41 3.54 -6.19
C MET A 38 -1.45 4.72 -7.16
N LYS A 39 -0.83 5.85 -6.83
CA LYS A 39 -0.68 7.01 -7.73
C LYS A 39 0.03 6.59 -9.03
N THR A 40 1.06 5.75 -8.92
CA THR A 40 1.79 5.24 -10.09
C THR A 40 0.94 4.27 -10.91
N ALA A 41 0.23 3.35 -10.27
CA ALA A 41 -0.70 2.43 -10.90
C ALA A 41 -1.81 3.18 -11.66
N ALA A 42 -2.46 4.16 -11.03
CA ALA A 42 -3.49 4.99 -11.66
C ALA A 42 -2.97 5.73 -12.90
N LYS A 43 -1.79 6.37 -12.80
CA LYS A 43 -1.16 7.07 -13.92
C LYS A 43 -0.81 6.12 -15.07
N TYR A 44 -0.30 4.94 -14.75
CA TYR A 44 -0.01 3.91 -15.74
C TYR A 44 -1.27 3.42 -16.46
N THR A 45 -2.38 3.25 -15.72
CA THR A 45 -3.69 2.85 -16.25
C THR A 45 -4.20 3.85 -17.30
N ILE A 46 -4.09 5.16 -17.02
CA ILE A 46 -4.44 6.23 -17.96
C ILE A 46 -3.60 6.11 -19.24
N HIS A 47 -2.29 5.87 -19.11
CA HIS A 47 -1.39 5.70 -20.26
C HIS A 47 -1.63 4.39 -21.03
N ALA A 48 -2.24 3.39 -20.40
CA ALA A 48 -2.66 2.15 -21.06
C ALA A 48 -4.03 2.30 -21.76
N GLY A 49 -4.67 3.47 -21.68
CA GLY A 49 -5.99 3.72 -22.27
C GLY A 49 -7.14 3.06 -21.49
N ARG A 50 -6.91 2.69 -20.23
CA ARG A 50 -7.90 2.10 -19.33
C ARG A 50 -8.38 3.14 -18.32
N ASN A 51 -9.61 2.98 -17.85
CA ASN A 51 -10.24 3.82 -16.82
C ASN A 51 -10.44 3.09 -15.48
N VAL A 52 -10.00 1.82 -15.40
CA VAL A 52 -10.10 0.98 -14.20
C VAL A 52 -8.71 0.48 -13.84
N VAL A 53 -8.28 0.74 -12.61
CA VAL A 53 -7.04 0.19 -12.04
C VAL A 53 -7.26 -1.28 -11.71
N LEU A 54 -6.47 -2.16 -12.31
CA LEU A 54 -6.57 -3.60 -12.11
C LEU A 54 -5.57 -4.08 -11.05
N PRO A 55 -5.75 -5.28 -10.47
CA PRO A 55 -4.80 -5.85 -9.51
C PRO A 55 -3.36 -5.90 -10.03
N GLU A 56 -3.18 -6.16 -11.33
CA GLU A 56 -1.87 -6.16 -11.99
C GLU A 56 -1.19 -4.78 -11.97
N ASP A 57 -1.94 -3.69 -12.10
CA ASP A 57 -1.40 -2.33 -12.03
C ASP A 57 -0.91 -2.00 -10.63
N ILE A 58 -1.71 -2.36 -9.62
CA ILE A 58 -1.38 -2.16 -8.21
C ILE A 58 -0.13 -2.95 -7.86
N GLN A 59 -0.09 -4.23 -8.26
CA GLN A 59 1.05 -5.08 -8.01
C GLN A 59 2.33 -4.53 -8.65
N ARG A 60 2.28 -4.14 -9.92
CA ARG A 60 3.43 -3.51 -10.62
C ARG A 60 3.85 -2.20 -9.94
N GLY A 61 2.89 -1.41 -9.45
CA GLY A 61 3.13 -0.19 -8.69
C GLY A 61 3.88 -0.47 -7.39
N LEU A 62 3.44 -1.47 -6.62
CA LEU A 62 4.08 -1.89 -5.37
C LEU A 62 5.49 -2.45 -5.61
N MET A 63 5.67 -3.25 -6.67
CA MET A 63 6.99 -3.74 -7.09
C MET A 63 7.93 -2.58 -7.40
N LEU A 64 7.46 -1.57 -8.16
CA LEU A 64 8.24 -0.40 -8.48
C LEU A 64 8.60 0.41 -7.22
N GLU A 65 7.63 0.65 -6.34
CA GLU A 65 7.82 1.45 -5.14
C GLU A 65 8.90 0.85 -4.23
N MET A 66 9.02 -0.48 -4.16
CA MET A 66 10.11 -1.16 -3.44
C MET A 66 11.51 -0.70 -3.86
N PHE A 67 11.71 -0.29 -5.11
CA PHE A 67 13.02 0.13 -5.61
C PHE A 67 13.28 1.64 -5.50
N ILE A 68 12.24 2.45 -5.30
CA ILE A 68 12.33 3.91 -5.39
C ILE A 68 11.89 4.65 -4.13
N PHE A 69 11.18 3.98 -3.20
CA PHE A 69 10.62 4.60 -2.00
C PHE A 69 11.66 5.40 -1.20
N ASN A 70 12.80 4.77 -0.91
CA ASN A 70 13.90 5.39 -0.15
C ASN A 70 14.76 6.39 -0.96
N LYS A 71 14.46 6.59 -2.25
CA LYS A 71 15.18 7.52 -3.13
C LYS A 71 14.43 8.82 -3.36
N ARG A 72 13.23 8.98 -2.80
CA ARG A 72 12.42 10.20 -2.89
C ARG A 72 13.01 11.26 -1.96
N GLU A 73 13.26 12.46 -2.48
CA GLU A 73 13.91 13.55 -1.72
C GLU A 73 13.03 14.05 -0.56
N ASN A 74 11.71 14.00 -0.72
CA ASN A 74 10.72 14.56 0.20
C ASN A 74 9.95 13.48 1.00
N ILE A 75 10.51 12.28 1.17
CA ILE A 75 9.78 11.18 1.81
C ILE A 75 9.43 11.48 3.27
N VAL A 76 10.31 12.15 4.02
CA VAL A 76 10.06 12.45 5.44
C VAL A 76 8.90 13.42 5.60
N GLU A 77 8.88 14.50 4.79
CA GLU A 77 7.79 15.48 4.78
C GLU A 77 6.46 14.81 4.42
N GLN A 78 6.45 13.98 3.36
CA GLN A 78 5.26 13.21 2.98
C GLN A 78 4.74 12.32 4.12
N LEU A 79 5.64 11.68 4.87
CA LEU A 79 5.22 10.78 5.96
C LEU A 79 4.68 11.54 7.17
N GLU A 80 5.18 12.73 7.47
CA GLU A 80 4.61 13.59 8.52
C GLU A 80 3.23 14.12 8.12
N ASP A 81 3.05 14.53 6.86
CA ASP A 81 1.75 14.96 6.35
C ASP A 81 0.70 13.83 6.49
N ILE A 82 1.06 12.60 6.10
CA ILE A 82 0.20 11.41 6.25
C ILE A 82 -0.09 11.13 7.73
N ARG A 83 0.91 11.25 8.61
CA ARG A 83 0.73 11.02 10.05
C ARG A 83 -0.26 12.03 10.62
N GLN A 84 -0.13 13.30 10.26
CA GLN A 84 -1.03 14.36 10.69
C GLN A 84 -2.45 14.13 10.18
N GLU A 85 -2.62 13.82 8.89
CA GLU A 85 -3.92 13.57 8.28
C GLU A 85 -4.68 12.42 8.96
N ILE A 86 -3.98 11.36 9.35
CA ILE A 86 -4.61 10.14 9.91
C ILE A 86 -4.91 10.26 11.40
N PHE A 87 -3.99 10.87 12.16
CA PHE A 87 -4.03 10.79 13.63
C PHE A 87 -4.37 12.12 14.32
N GLU A 88 -4.22 13.25 13.64
CA GLU A 88 -4.40 14.58 14.23
C GLU A 88 -5.58 15.33 13.62
N ASP A 89 -5.81 15.16 12.32
CA ASP A 89 -6.93 15.78 11.63
C ASP A 89 -8.22 14.93 11.77
N SER A 90 -9.29 15.59 12.21
CA SER A 90 -10.65 15.03 12.16
C SER A 90 -11.11 15.06 10.70
N SER A 91 -10.82 14.00 9.93
CA SER A 91 -11.36 13.81 8.59
C SER A 91 -12.87 14.02 8.58
N ASP A 92 -13.34 15.05 7.86
CA ASP A 92 -14.73 15.09 7.40
C ASP A 92 -14.83 14.03 6.30
N ASP A 93 -15.44 12.88 6.63
CA ASP A 93 -15.64 11.78 5.69
C ASP A 93 -16.56 12.24 4.55
N GLU A 94 -16.00 12.85 3.51
CA GLU A 94 -16.71 13.13 2.28
C GLU A 94 -17.02 11.80 1.57
N GLU A 95 -18.30 11.48 1.48
CA GLU A 95 -18.78 10.29 0.80
C GLU A 95 -18.53 10.43 -0.72
N ILE A 96 -17.43 9.84 -1.19
CA ILE A 96 -17.11 9.80 -2.62
C ILE A 96 -18.02 8.76 -3.29
N ILE A 97 -19.01 9.23 -4.05
CA ILE A 97 -19.84 8.37 -4.90
C ILE A 97 -19.01 7.99 -6.14
N MET A 98 -18.51 6.75 -6.16
CA MET A 98 -17.90 6.15 -7.35
C MET A 98 -18.92 5.28 -8.07
N GLU A 99 -19.04 5.45 -9.38
CA GLU A 99 -19.83 4.54 -10.22
C GLU A 99 -19.03 3.26 -10.48
N ASP A 100 -19.65 2.10 -10.25
CA ASP A 100 -19.05 0.83 -10.64
C ASP A 100 -18.90 0.77 -12.17
N PRO A 101 -17.74 0.33 -12.69
CA PRO A 101 -17.55 0.20 -14.12
C PRO A 101 -18.48 -0.87 -14.69
N GLU A 102 -19.23 -0.54 -15.75
CA GLU A 102 -20.11 -1.51 -16.44
C GLU A 102 -19.36 -2.73 -16.98
N VAL A 103 -18.09 -2.54 -17.38
CA VAL A 103 -17.21 -3.58 -17.90
C VAL A 103 -15.82 -3.40 -17.31
N ILE A 104 -15.29 -4.46 -16.69
CA ILE A 104 -13.90 -4.52 -16.23
C ILE A 104 -13.04 -4.94 -17.42
N PRO A 105 -12.12 -4.07 -17.93
CA PRO A 105 -11.26 -4.43 -19.05
C PRO A 105 -10.24 -5.49 -18.65
N GLU A 106 -9.78 -6.28 -19.62
CA GLU A 106 -8.59 -7.12 -19.43
C GLU A 106 -7.34 -6.25 -19.31
N PHE A 107 -6.33 -6.77 -18.60
CA PHE A 107 -5.06 -6.07 -18.47
C PHE A 107 -4.33 -5.99 -19.81
N CYS A 108 -3.85 -4.80 -20.14
CA CYS A 108 -2.95 -4.55 -21.26
C CYS A 108 -1.78 -3.66 -20.82
N GLU A 109 -0.62 -3.90 -21.43
CA GLU A 109 0.55 -3.05 -21.23
C GLU A 109 0.40 -1.71 -21.96
N SER A 110 0.95 -0.64 -21.38
CA SER A 110 0.90 0.66 -22.04
C SER A 110 1.83 0.70 -23.24
N SER A 111 1.35 1.25 -24.36
CA SER A 111 2.15 1.56 -25.55
C SER A 111 2.85 2.92 -25.47
N CYS A 112 2.77 3.62 -24.32
CA CYS A 112 3.41 4.92 -24.12
C CYS A 112 4.93 4.77 -23.97
N ASN A 113 5.70 5.59 -24.71
CA ASN A 113 7.17 5.55 -24.70
C ASN A 113 7.83 6.28 -23.50
N CYS A 114 7.07 6.66 -22.47
CA CYS A 114 7.64 7.38 -21.33
C CYS A 114 8.41 6.43 -20.39
N VAL A 115 9.35 6.97 -19.62
CA VAL A 115 10.21 6.20 -18.71
C VAL A 115 9.37 5.40 -17.71
N MET A 116 8.33 6.00 -17.13
CA MET A 116 7.45 5.33 -16.18
C MET A 116 6.76 4.10 -16.78
N CYS A 117 6.15 4.22 -17.97
CA CYS A 117 5.48 3.11 -18.64
C CYS A 117 6.46 2.01 -19.02
N ASN A 118 7.62 2.36 -19.57
CA ASN A 118 8.65 1.39 -19.90
C ASN A 118 9.12 0.63 -18.65
N THR A 119 9.31 1.32 -17.53
CA THR A 119 9.67 0.68 -16.25
C THR A 119 8.56 -0.23 -15.76
N MET A 120 7.30 0.23 -15.76
CA MET A 120 6.14 -0.56 -15.32
C MET A 120 5.91 -1.80 -16.20
N ASN A 121 6.07 -1.70 -17.52
CA ASN A 121 5.99 -2.84 -18.44
C ASN A 121 7.04 -3.91 -18.10
N ASN A 122 8.25 -3.48 -17.71
CA ASN A 122 9.39 -4.36 -17.48
C ASN A 122 9.65 -4.70 -16.00
N ILE A 123 8.83 -4.20 -15.05
CA ILE A 123 9.16 -4.26 -13.62
C ILE A 123 9.29 -5.69 -13.09
N ARG A 124 8.52 -6.65 -13.65
CA ARG A 124 8.57 -8.07 -13.30
C ARG A 124 9.98 -8.66 -13.51
N ASN A 125 10.71 -8.21 -14.53
CA ASN A 125 12.07 -8.67 -14.81
C ASN A 125 13.05 -8.22 -13.72
N ALA A 126 12.91 -6.98 -13.24
CA ALA A 126 13.70 -6.49 -12.11
C ALA A 126 13.29 -7.19 -10.81
N TRP A 127 11.99 -7.42 -10.61
CA TRP A 127 11.42 -8.05 -9.42
C TRP A 127 11.86 -9.50 -9.21
N GLN A 128 11.97 -10.29 -10.28
CA GLN A 128 12.45 -11.67 -10.23
C GLN A 128 13.88 -11.76 -9.70
N ASN A 129 14.73 -10.79 -10.05
CA ASN A 129 16.14 -10.74 -9.65
C ASN A 129 16.36 -10.01 -8.31
N PHE A 130 15.33 -9.36 -7.77
CA PHE A 130 15.43 -8.63 -6.51
C PHE A 130 15.66 -9.58 -5.33
N THR A 131 16.69 -9.34 -4.54
CA THR A 131 16.96 -10.09 -3.30
C THR A 131 16.71 -9.17 -2.11
N PRO A 132 15.64 -9.40 -1.32
CA PRO A 132 15.35 -8.57 -0.16
C PRO A 132 16.43 -8.75 0.91
N THR A 133 16.79 -7.66 1.56
CA THR A 133 17.86 -7.57 2.56
C THR A 133 17.32 -7.37 3.97
N SER A 134 16.20 -6.66 4.11
CA SER A 134 15.57 -6.41 5.41
C SER A 134 14.37 -7.31 5.66
N ARG A 135 14.01 -7.51 6.94
CA ARG A 135 12.80 -8.26 7.32
C ARG A 135 11.53 -7.67 6.71
N LEU A 136 11.45 -6.34 6.61
CA LEU A 136 10.33 -5.64 6.00
C LEU A 136 10.26 -5.91 4.50
N GLU A 137 11.40 -5.85 3.80
CA GLU A 137 11.46 -6.17 2.35
C GLU A 137 11.07 -7.61 2.07
N ILE A 138 11.49 -8.57 2.92
CA ILE A 138 11.09 -9.98 2.80
C ILE A 138 9.56 -10.10 2.91
N LEU A 139 8.97 -9.49 3.94
CA LEU A 139 7.51 -9.52 4.15
C LEU A 139 6.77 -8.86 2.99
N LEU A 140 7.17 -7.66 2.58
CA LEU A 140 6.54 -6.94 1.47
C LEU A 140 6.66 -7.74 0.17
N LYS A 141 7.82 -8.34 -0.11
CA LYS A 141 8.00 -9.20 -1.29
C LYS A 141 7.05 -10.39 -1.27
N ASP A 142 6.92 -11.06 -0.12
CA ASP A 142 6.01 -12.20 0.03
C ASP A 142 4.54 -11.81 -0.18
N TYR A 143 4.10 -10.68 0.39
CA TYR A 143 2.73 -10.19 0.20
C TYR A 143 2.44 -9.77 -1.24
N ILE A 144 3.35 -9.03 -1.88
CA ILE A 144 3.20 -8.59 -3.28
C ILE A 144 3.13 -9.81 -4.21
N ASN A 145 3.92 -10.86 -3.97
CA ASN A 145 3.88 -12.08 -4.78
C ASN A 145 2.55 -12.84 -4.66
N ARG A 146 1.90 -12.81 -3.50
CA ARG A 146 0.61 -13.45 -3.25
C ARG A 146 -0.58 -12.70 -3.86
N MET A 147 -0.38 -11.48 -4.36
CA MET A 147 -1.41 -10.74 -5.10
C MET A 147 -1.71 -11.35 -6.48
N ASN A 148 -0.80 -12.19 -7.01
CA ASN A 148 -1.11 -12.95 -8.22
C ASN A 148 -2.21 -13.97 -7.90
N PRO A 149 -3.29 -14.04 -8.70
CA PRO A 149 -4.13 -15.23 -8.67
C PRO A 149 -3.27 -16.46 -8.99
N PRO A 150 -3.53 -17.62 -8.37
CA PRO A 150 -2.81 -18.85 -8.73
C PRO A 150 -2.97 -19.07 -10.24
N GLU A 151 -1.85 -19.31 -10.93
CA GLU A 151 -1.86 -19.77 -12.31
C GLU A 151 -2.67 -21.09 -12.33
N ASN A 152 -3.82 -21.09 -13.02
CA ASN A 152 -4.58 -22.30 -13.32
C ASN A 152 -3.92 -23.06 -14.47
#